data_AF-S7SVZ3-F1
#
_entry.id   AF-S7SVZ3-F1
#
_cell.length_a   1.000
_cell.length_b   1.000
_cell.length_c   1.000
_cell.angle_alpha   90.00
_cell.angle_beta   90.00
_cell.angle_gamma   90.00
#
_symmetry.space_group_name_H-M   'P 1'
#
loop_
_entity.id
_entity.type
_entity.pdbx_description
1 polymer ?
#
loop_
_entity_poly.entity_id
_entity_poly.type
_entity_poly.pdbx_seq_one_letter_code
_entity_poly.pdbx_strand_id
1 'polypeptide(L)' 'MRVQEVLLENNNRRYILVDEEGFPVIPVVKYLKYLDTTGKSRNTLKTYCYALKQYFVFLQEKRRITEKFV' A
#
# COMPACT_ATOMS: atom_id res chain seq x y z
N MET A 1 -5.02 -0.33 -8.36
CA MET A 1 -4.37 0.14 -7.10
C MET A 1 -3.25 1.15 -7.34
N ARG A 2 -3.07 2.15 -6.47
CA ARG A 2 -2.00 3.18 -6.56
C ARG A 2 -1.43 3.58 -5.20
N VAL A 3 -0.16 4.01 -5.17
CA VAL A 3 0.45 4.61 -3.99
C VAL A 3 0.07 6.09 -3.96
N GLN A 4 -0.49 6.56 -2.85
CA GLN A 4 -0.83 7.96 -2.61
C GLN A 4 0.09 8.51 -1.52
N GLU A 5 0.70 9.66 -1.79
CA GLU A 5 1.42 10.44 -0.79
C GLU A 5 0.41 11.32 -0.02
N VAL A 6 0.50 11.31 1.30
CA VAL A 6 -0.36 12.07 2.20
C VAL A 6 0.50 13.06 2.97
N LEU A 7 0.18 14.34 2.86
CA LEU A 7 0.80 15.40 3.65
C LEU A 7 0.16 15.40 5.04
N LEU A 8 0.98 15.31 6.08
CA LEU A 8 0.59 15.52 7.47
C LEU A 8 1.09 16.90 7.94
N GLU A 9 0.70 17.25 9.15
CA GLU A 9 1.23 18.41 9.86
C GLU A 9 2.78 18.39 9.89
N ASN A 10 3.38 19.58 9.97
CA ASN A 10 4.83 19.79 9.98
C ASN A 10 5.56 19.27 8.73
N ASN A 11 4.88 19.26 7.56
CA ASN A 11 5.44 18.82 6.28
C ASN A 11 5.92 17.36 6.29
N ASN A 12 5.46 16.57 7.25
CA ASN A 12 5.74 15.16 7.31
C ASN A 12 4.86 14.47 6.26
N ARG A 13 5.41 13.53 5.48
CA ARG A 13 4.60 12.90 4.44
C ARG A 13 4.66 11.38 4.53
N ARG A 14 3.49 10.76 4.41
CA ARG A 14 3.27 9.31 4.52
C ARG A 14 2.79 8.74 3.20
N TYR A 15 2.82 7.41 3.11
CA TYR A 15 2.40 6.66 1.94
C TYR A 15 1.25 5.73 2.32
N ILE A 16 0.21 5.69 1.50
CA ILE A 16 -0.88 4.72 1.62
C ILE A 16 -1.09 4.03 0.27
N LEU A 17 -1.49 2.76 0.31
CA LEU A 17 -1.98 2.05 -0.87
C LEU A 17 -3.49 2.22 -0.94
N VAL A 18 -4.00 2.70 -2.07
CA VAL A 18 -5.43 2.77 -2.34
C VAL A 18 -5.80 1.85 -3.50
N ASP A 19 -7.00 1.28 -3.44
CA ASP A 19 -7.55 0.44 -4.48
C ASP A 19 -8.08 1.25 -5.68
N GLU A 20 -8.85 0.59 -6.55
CA GLU A 20 -9.41 1.21 -7.76
C GLU A 20 -10.62 2.11 -7.47
N GLU A 21 -11.32 1.87 -6.37
CA GLU A 21 -12.42 2.70 -5.87
C GLU A 21 -11.91 3.89 -5.04
N GLY A 22 -10.61 3.91 -4.74
CA GLY A 22 -9.96 4.96 -3.95
C GLY A 22 -9.95 4.69 -2.45
N PHE A 23 -10.40 3.51 -2.01
CA PHE A 23 -10.37 3.13 -0.61
C PHE A 23 -8.98 2.63 -0.19
N PRO A 24 -8.55 2.87 1.06
CA PRO A 24 -7.27 2.35 1.53
C PRO A 24 -7.28 0.83 1.66
N VAL A 25 -6.21 0.18 1.18
CA VAL A 25 -5.98 -1.24 1.41
C VAL A 25 -5.57 -1.45 2.86
N ILE A 26 -6.56 -1.73 3.72
CA ILE A 26 -6.43 -1.72 5.19
C ILE A 26 -5.24 -2.53 5.73
N PRO A 27 -4.95 -3.77 5.25
CA PRO A 27 -3.78 -4.52 5.74
C PRO A 27 -2.46 -3.79 5.47
N VAL A 28 -2.32 -3.14 4.31
CA VAL A 28 -1.12 -2.38 3.93
C VAL A 28 -0.98 -1.13 4.79
N VAL A 29 -2.07 -0.40 5.03
CA VAL A 29 -2.06 0.79 5.91
C VAL A 29 -1.64 0.42 7.34
N LYS A 30 -2.19 -0.66 7.90
CA LYS A 30 -1.82 -1.14 9.25
C LYS A 30 -0.34 -1.52 9.33
N TYR A 31 0.17 -2.22 8.33
CA TYR A 31 1.58 -2.62 8.29
C TYR A 31 2.52 -1.42 8.15
N LEU A 32 2.21 -0.44 7.29
CA LEU A 32 3.00 0.77 7.16
C LEU A 32 2.96 1.62 8.44
N LYS A 33 1.82 1.68 9.13
CA LYS A 33 1.71 2.32 10.45
C LYS A 33 2.62 1.64 11.47
N TYR A 34 2.67 0.31 11.49
CA TYR A 34 3.60 -0.43 12.35
C TYR A 34 5.06 -0.08 12.04
N LEU A 35 5.47 -0.11 10.77
CA LEU A 35 6.84 0.26 10.39
C LEU A 35 7.19 1.70 10.79
N ASP A 36 6.26 2.63 10.61
CA ASP A 36 6.41 4.04 11.02
C ASP A 36 6.62 4.14 12.54
N THR A 37 5.82 3.42 13.35
CA THR A 37 5.99 3.38 14.81
C THR A 37 7.31 2.76 15.27
N THR A 38 7.94 1.89 14.46
CA THR A 38 9.28 1.34 14.76
C THR A 38 10.43 2.24 14.31
N GLY A 39 10.13 3.46 13.84
CA GLY A 39 11.15 4.45 13.44
C GLY A 39 11.80 4.16 12.09
N LYS A 40 11.16 3.37 11.21
CA LYS A 40 11.69 3.16 9.86
C LYS A 40 11.70 4.46 9.07
N SER A 41 12.76 4.65 8.28
CA SER A 41 12.90 5.85 7.46
C SER A 41 11.74 5.99 6.47
N ARG A 42 11.45 7.22 6.08
CA ARG A 42 10.43 7.52 5.08
C ARG A 42 10.67 6.81 3.74
N ASN A 43 11.93 6.74 3.29
CA ASN A 43 12.27 6.02 2.05
C ASN A 43 11.98 4.53 2.19
N THR A 44 12.23 3.95 3.37
CA THR A 44 11.84 2.58 3.68
C THR A 44 10.33 2.41 3.56
N LEU A 45 9.52 3.26 4.20
CA LEU A 45 8.06 3.20 4.10
C LEU A 45 7.56 3.31 2.66
N LYS A 46 8.16 4.21 1.86
CA LYS A 46 7.87 4.35 0.43
C LYS A 46 8.11 3.02 -0.30
N THR A 47 9.32 2.46 -0.19
CA THR A 47 9.71 1.22 -0.86
C THR A 47 8.78 0.07 -0.48
N TYR A 48 8.48 -0.11 0.81
CA TYR A 48 7.55 -1.14 1.26
C TYR A 48 6.14 -0.93 0.68
N CYS A 49 5.63 0.31 0.61
CA CYS A 49 4.33 0.58 0.02
C CYS A 49 4.28 0.22 -1.47
N TYR A 50 5.34 0.50 -2.23
CA TYR A 50 5.43 0.11 -3.65
C TYR A 50 5.57 -1.41 -3.82
N ALA A 51 6.37 -2.09 -3.00
CA ALA A 51 6.48 -3.54 -3.03
C ALA A 51 5.12 -4.22 -2.74
N LEU A 52 4.40 -3.73 -1.73
CA LEU A 52 3.06 -4.21 -1.39
C LEU A 52 2.05 -3.92 -2.50
N LYS A 53 2.13 -2.76 -3.18
CA LYS A 53 1.33 -2.51 -4.39
C LYS A 53 1.51 -3.64 -5.41
N GLN A 54 2.76 -3.98 -5.75
CA GLN A 54 3.05 -5.01 -6.76
C GLN A 54 2.50 -6.38 -6.32
N TYR A 55 2.70 -6.75 -5.06
CA TYR A 55 2.18 -8.00 -4.50
C TYR A 55 0.65 -8.09 -4.57
N PHE A 56 -0.07 -7.05 -4.15
CA PHE A 56 -1.53 -7.05 -4.17
C PHE A 56 -2.09 -7.00 -5.59
N VAL A 57 -1.46 -6.28 -6.52
CA VAL A 57 -1.82 -6.31 -7.95
C VAL A 57 -1.66 -7.72 -8.52
N PHE A 58 -0.57 -8.41 -8.20
CA PHE A 58 -0.37 -9.80 -8.60
C PHE A 58 -1.47 -10.73 -8.04
N LEU A 59 -1.84 -10.58 -6.76
CA LEU A 59 -2.92 -11.38 -6.16
C LEU A 59 -4.27 -11.12 -6.82
N GLN A 60 -4.59 -9.86 -7.16
CA GLN A 60 -5.83 -9.49 -7.85
C GLN A 60 -5.88 -10.13 -9.24
N GLU A 61 -4.79 -10.06 -10.02
CA GLU A 61 -4.71 -10.67 -11.34
C GLU A 61 -4.82 -12.20 -11.26
N LYS A 62 -4.12 -12.83 -10.30
CA LYS A 62 -4.21 -14.28 -10.08
C LYS A 62 -5.64 -14.73 -9.79
N ARG A 63 -6.37 -14.00 -8.93
CA ARG A 63 -7.79 -14.30 -8.64
C ARG A 63 -8.66 -14.19 -9.90
N ARG A 64 -8.49 -13.12 -10.67
CA ARG A 64 -9.20 -12.91 -11.93
C ARG A 64 -8.94 -14.02 -12.94
N ILE A 65 -7.70 -14.54 -13.00
CA ILE A 65 -7.37 -15.70 -13.82
C ILE A 65 -8.11 -16.92 -13.31
N THR A 66 -8.04 -17.24 -12.02
CA THR A 66 -8.70 -18.43 -11.46
C THR A 66 -10.22 -18.41 -11.66
N GLU A 67 -10.88 -17.27 -11.47
CA GLU A 67 -12.34 -17.11 -11.69
C GLU A 67 -12.76 -17.30 -13.15
N LYS A 68 -11.86 -17.14 -14.13
CA LYS A 68 -12.18 -17.40 -15.54
C LYS A 68 -12.16 -18.88 -15.91
N PHE A 69 -11.60 -19.74 -15.07
CA PHE A 69 -11.41 -21.16 -15.33
C PHE A 69 -12.23 -22.08 -14.40
N VAL A 70 -13.14 -21.49 -13.61
CA VAL A 70 -14.12 -22.17 -12.76
C VAL A 70 -15.51 -21.79 -13.25
#